data_AF-A0A4S8JSH6-F1
#
_entry.id   AF-A0A4S8JSH6-F1
#
_cell.length_a   1.000
_cell.length_b   1.000
_cell.length_c   1.000
_cell.angle_alpha   90.00
_cell.angle_beta   90.00
_cell.angle_gamma   90.00
#
_symmetry.space_group_name_H-M   'P 1'
#
loop_
_entity.id
_entity.type
_entity.pdbx_description
1 polymer ?
#
loop_
_entity_poly.entity_id
_entity_poly.type
_entity_poly.pdbx_seq_one_letter_code
_entity_poly.pdbx_strand_id
1 'polypeptide(L)'
;MVKGRQGERVRLYVRGTILGYKRQVESKSNQYENTSLVQIEGVNTKEEVAWYCGKRMAYIYKAKTKTKGTRYRCIWGKIARPHGNSGVIRAKFKSNLPPKSMVRLKVERSGFSCTPATFEEVSQCCSADAFRHL
;
A
#
# COMPACT_ATOMS: atom_id res chain seq x y z
N MET A 1 8.02 -22.37 16.40
CA MET A 1 6.92 -22.41 15.41
C MET A 1 5.66 -21.89 16.08
N VAL A 2 5.29 -20.63 15.85
CA VAL A 2 4.12 -20.03 16.52
C VAL A 2 2.87 -20.54 15.80
N LYS A 3 2.05 -21.37 16.48
CA LYS A 3 0.73 -21.77 15.98
C LYS A 3 -0.11 -20.51 15.79
N GLY A 4 -0.50 -20.22 14.54
CA GLY A 4 -1.43 -19.13 14.25
C GLY A 4 -2.74 -19.34 14.99
N ARG A 5 -3.29 -18.28 15.60
CA ARG A 5 -4.59 -18.32 16.27
C ARG A 5 -5.68 -18.73 15.26
N GLN A 6 -6.43 -19.80 15.55
CA GLN A 6 -7.54 -20.32 14.74
C GLN A 6 -8.84 -19.50 14.92
N GLY A 7 -8.73 -18.19 15.15
CA GLY A 7 -9.87 -17.29 15.23
C GLY A 7 -10.29 -16.78 13.85
N GLU A 8 -11.49 -16.19 13.77
CA GLU A 8 -11.95 -15.52 12.56
C GLU A 8 -10.94 -14.45 12.12
N ARG A 9 -10.60 -14.44 10.82
CA ARG A 9 -9.54 -13.57 10.29
C ARG A 9 -10.08 -12.16 10.09
N VAL A 10 -9.87 -11.30 11.08
CA VAL A 10 -10.26 -9.88 11.01
C VAL A 10 -9.24 -9.07 10.21
N ARG A 11 -9.73 -8.17 9.35
CA ARG A 11 -8.90 -7.24 8.57
C ARG A 11 -8.51 -6.03 9.42
N LEU A 12 -7.21 -5.81 9.63
CA LEU A 12 -6.66 -4.73 10.47
C LEU A 12 -6.21 -3.48 9.70
N TYR A 13 -6.44 -3.41 8.39
CA TYR A 13 -5.92 -2.33 7.54
C TYR A 13 -6.98 -1.71 6.63
N VAL A 14 -6.83 -0.40 6.38
CA VAL A 14 -7.61 0.32 5.37
C VAL A 14 -6.97 0.08 4.00
N ARG A 15 -7.81 -0.12 2.99
CA ARG A 15 -7.35 -0.35 1.61
C ARG A 15 -7.06 0.97 0.95
N GLY A 16 -6.16 0.95 -0.02
CA GLY A 16 -5.87 2.10 -0.85
C GLY A 16 -5.41 1.67 -2.23
N THR A 17 -5.62 2.55 -3.19
CA THR A 17 -5.28 2.37 -4.60
C THR A 17 -4.09 3.26 -4.95
N ILE A 18 -3.03 2.66 -5.49
CA ILE A 18 -1.86 3.41 -5.98
C ILE A 18 -2.21 3.99 -7.35
N LEU A 19 -2.32 5.31 -7.42
CA LEU A 19 -2.68 6.03 -8.65
C LEU A 19 -1.46 6.18 -9.56
N GLY A 20 -0.35 6.61 -9.00
CA GLY A 20 0.89 6.80 -9.74
C GLY A 20 1.94 7.56 -8.96
N TYR A 21 2.88 8.18 -9.66
CA TYR A 21 3.87 9.05 -9.05
C TYR A 21 3.46 10.51 -9.09
N LYS A 22 4.13 11.32 -8.27
CA LYS A 22 4.03 12.78 -8.37
C LYS A 22 4.49 13.20 -9.77
N ARG A 23 3.63 13.92 -10.48
CA ARG A 23 3.94 14.55 -11.77
C ARG A 23 4.01 16.06 -11.61
N GLN A 24 4.83 16.72 -12.42
CA GLN A 24 4.84 18.17 -12.48
C GLN A 24 3.62 18.66 -13.28
N VAL A 25 3.01 19.77 -12.85
CA VAL A 25 1.82 20.33 -13.51
C VAL A 25 2.21 21.02 -14.82
N GLU A 26 3.38 21.64 -14.83
CA GLU A 26 3.93 22.42 -15.95
C GLU A 26 4.56 21.53 -17.03
N SER A 27 5.25 20.46 -16.63
CA SER A 27 5.81 19.44 -17.52
C SER A 27 5.09 18.11 -17.31
N LYS A 28 4.04 17.88 -18.10
CA LYS A 28 3.24 16.63 -18.08
C LYS A 28 4.08 15.36 -18.32
N SER A 29 5.27 15.51 -18.91
CA SER A 29 6.23 14.45 -19.18
C SER A 29 7.10 14.07 -17.98
N ASN A 30 7.31 14.98 -17.01
CA ASN A 30 8.26 14.74 -15.93
C ASN A 30 7.60 14.03 -14.73
N GLN A 31 8.18 12.91 -14.35
CA GLN A 31 7.68 12.04 -13.29
C GLN A 31 8.72 11.98 -12.16
N TYR A 32 8.24 12.06 -10.91
CA TYR A 32 9.09 11.95 -9.72
C TYR A 32 8.74 10.69 -8.94
N GLU A 33 9.54 9.64 -9.12
CA GLU A 33 9.32 8.30 -8.54
C GLU A 33 9.47 8.27 -7.01
N ASN A 34 10.17 9.27 -6.46
CA ASN A 34 10.43 9.40 -5.03
C ASN A 34 9.16 9.57 -4.18
N THR A 35 8.05 9.98 -4.80
CA THR A 35 6.79 10.23 -4.12
C THR A 35 5.65 9.58 -4.88
N SER A 36 4.95 8.66 -4.22
CA SER A 36 3.78 7.99 -4.80
C SER A 36 2.49 8.68 -4.37
N LEU A 37 1.52 8.71 -5.27
CA LEU A 37 0.15 9.15 -5.04
C LEU A 37 -0.72 7.92 -4.75
N VAL A 38 -1.40 7.94 -3.61
CA VAL A 38 -2.28 6.84 -3.18
C VAL A 38 -3.63 7.43 -2.80
N GLN A 39 -4.71 6.80 -3.24
CA GLN A 39 -6.07 7.10 -2.78
C GLN A 39 -6.43 6.13 -1.66
N ILE A 40 -6.93 6.63 -0.54
CA ILE A 40 -7.47 5.77 0.53
C ILE A 40 -8.94 5.47 0.20
N GLU A 41 -9.36 4.21 0.32
CA GLU A 41 -10.77 3.84 0.11
C GLU A 41 -11.66 4.51 1.17
N GLY A 42 -12.73 5.16 0.73
CA GLY A 42 -13.71 5.80 1.62
C GLY A 42 -13.30 7.18 2.13
N VAL A 43 -12.17 7.74 1.68
CA VAL A 43 -11.73 9.09 2.06
C VAL A 43 -11.85 10.00 0.85
N ASN A 44 -12.66 11.05 0.95
CA ASN A 44 -12.92 11.97 -0.16
C ASN A 44 -12.47 13.40 0.14
N THR A 45 -12.32 13.75 1.42
CA THR A 45 -11.95 15.12 1.84
C THR A 45 -10.50 15.19 2.31
N LYS A 46 -9.91 16.39 2.26
CA LYS A 46 -8.54 16.64 2.74
C LYS A 46 -8.43 16.53 4.26
N GLU A 47 -9.50 16.87 4.97
CA GLU A 47 -9.56 16.88 6.44
C GLU A 47 -9.50 15.45 6.99
N GLU A 48 -10.26 14.53 6.41
CA GLU A 48 -10.19 13.10 6.73
C GLU A 48 -8.79 12.51 6.48
N VAL A 49 -8.14 12.93 5.39
CA VAL A 49 -6.76 12.49 5.08
C VAL A 49 -5.76 12.91 6.15
N ALA A 50 -5.97 14.06 6.80
CA ALA A 50 -5.03 14.57 7.81
C ALA A 50 -4.84 13.55 8.95
N TRP A 51 -5.91 12.83 9.33
CA TRP A 51 -5.85 11.76 10.34
C TRP A 51 -4.92 10.61 9.94
N TYR A 52 -4.76 10.34 8.65
CA TYR A 52 -3.89 9.28 8.13
C TYR A 52 -2.42 9.68 8.01
N CYS A 53 -2.09 10.96 8.17
CA CYS A 53 -0.71 11.43 8.07
C CYS A 53 0.16 10.77 9.15
N GLY A 54 1.36 10.32 8.77
CA GLY A 54 2.28 9.62 9.67
C GLY A 54 2.02 8.11 9.85
N LYS A 55 0.87 7.57 9.42
CA LYS A 55 0.62 6.13 9.49
C LYS A 55 1.51 5.34 8.54
N ARG A 56 1.80 4.10 8.92
CA ARG A 56 2.57 3.14 8.12
C ARG A 56 1.69 2.49 7.07
N MET A 57 2.26 2.24 5.89
CA MET A 57 1.64 1.56 4.77
C MET A 57 2.58 0.46 4.26
N ALA A 58 2.01 -0.60 3.71
CA ALA A 58 2.76 -1.67 3.07
C ALA A 58 2.18 -1.97 1.68
N TYR A 59 3.06 -2.09 0.69
CA TYR A 59 2.73 -2.67 -0.60
C TYR A 59 3.22 -4.12 -0.63
N ILE A 60 2.29 -5.07 -0.72
CA ILE A 60 2.58 -6.50 -0.71
C ILE A 60 2.40 -7.05 -2.13
N TYR A 61 3.37 -7.82 -2.60
CA TYR A 61 3.32 -8.46 -3.92
C TYR A 61 3.88 -9.87 -3.87
N LYS A 62 3.43 -10.69 -4.82
CA LYS A 62 3.87 -12.07 -4.97
C LYS A 62 5.01 -12.15 -6.00
N ALA A 63 6.10 -12.79 -5.62
CA ALA A 63 7.22 -13.11 -6.50
C ALA A 63 7.24 -14.60 -6.84
N LYS A 64 7.86 -14.95 -7.97
CA LYS A 64 8.02 -16.36 -8.39
C LYS A 64 9.04 -17.09 -7.49
N THR A 65 10.11 -16.39 -7.12
CA THR A 65 11.19 -16.92 -6.30
C THR A 65 10.83 -16.85 -4.81
N LYS A 66 11.19 -17.89 -4.06
CA LYS A 66 11.08 -17.90 -2.60
C LYS A 66 12.24 -17.10 -2.02
N THR A 67 11.95 -16.20 -1.11
CA THR A 67 12.95 -15.42 -0.37
C THR A 67 12.54 -15.43 1.09
N LYS A 68 13.45 -15.76 2.02
CA LYS A 68 13.14 -15.90 3.46
C LYS A 68 11.97 -16.88 3.74
N GLY A 69 11.89 -17.96 2.97
CA GLY A 69 10.86 -19.00 3.12
C GLY A 69 9.48 -18.66 2.53
N THR A 70 9.24 -17.43 2.09
CA THR A 70 7.94 -16.99 1.56
C THR A 70 8.06 -16.52 0.10
N ARG A 71 6.94 -16.55 -0.64
CA ARG A 71 6.83 -15.98 -2.00
C ARG A 71 6.36 -14.52 -1.97
N TYR A 72 6.05 -14.01 -0.80
CA TYR A 72 5.50 -12.68 -0.61
C TYR A 72 6.61 -11.71 -0.20
N ARG A 73 6.55 -10.50 -0.75
CA ARG A 73 7.46 -9.42 -0.44
C ARG A 73 6.66 -8.19 -0.08
N CYS A 74 7.16 -7.43 0.89
CA CYS A 74 6.55 -6.18 1.32
C CYS A 74 7.51 -5.02 1.12
N ILE A 75 6.98 -3.92 0.60
CA ILE A 75 7.64 -2.62 0.59
C ILE A 75 6.92 -1.74 1.60
N TRP A 76 7.65 -1.35 2.65
CA TRP A 76 7.13 -0.47 3.67
C TRP A 76 7.22 0.99 3.25
N GLY A 77 6.25 1.78 3.68
CA GLY A 77 6.21 3.22 3.51
C GLY A 77 5.45 3.91 4.62
N LYS A 78 5.42 5.24 4.52
CA LYS A 78 4.67 6.12 5.41
C LYS A 78 3.89 7.16 4.61
N ILE A 79 2.76 7.55 5.16
CA ILE A 79 1.94 8.63 4.62
C ILE A 79 2.59 9.95 5.01
N ALA A 80 2.92 10.79 4.03
CA ALA A 80 3.66 12.02 4.26
C ALA A 80 2.74 13.24 4.41
N ARG A 81 1.87 13.50 3.42
CA ARG A 81 0.96 14.67 3.41
C ARG A 81 -0.20 14.46 2.44
N PRO A 82 -1.34 15.16 2.62
CA PRO A 82 -2.42 15.17 1.64
C PRO A 82 -1.98 15.74 0.29
N HIS A 83 -2.67 15.32 -0.77
CA HIS A 83 -2.48 15.76 -2.14
C HIS A 83 -3.84 16.17 -2.74
N GLY A 84 -3.99 17.46 -3.08
CA GLY A 84 -5.24 17.98 -3.62
C GLY A 84 -6.40 17.87 -2.62
N ASN A 85 -7.63 17.87 -3.15
CA ASN A 85 -8.85 17.90 -2.34
C ASN A 85 -9.60 16.56 -2.29
N SER A 86 -9.29 15.62 -3.20
CA SER A 86 -10.06 14.38 -3.43
C SER A 86 -9.64 13.19 -2.57
N GLY A 87 -9.06 13.43 -1.38
CA GLY A 87 -8.63 12.33 -0.51
C GLY A 87 -7.34 11.60 -0.93
N VAL A 88 -6.60 12.12 -1.92
CA VAL A 88 -5.32 11.55 -2.36
C VAL A 88 -4.22 11.92 -1.35
N ILE A 89 -3.30 11.00 -1.08
CA ILE A 89 -2.11 11.20 -0.25
C ILE A 89 -0.82 11.11 -1.06
N ARG A 90 0.20 11.81 -0.57
CA ARG A 90 1.59 11.55 -0.93
C ARG A 90 2.18 10.54 0.04
N ALA A 91 2.69 9.44 -0.47
CA ALA A 91 3.38 8.42 0.29
C ALA A 91 4.87 8.38 -0.06
N LYS A 92 5.69 8.12 0.96
CA LYS A 92 7.13 7.82 0.79
C LYS A 92 7.38 6.38 1.21
N PHE A 93 7.88 5.59 0.28
CA PHE A 93 8.29 4.21 0.53
C PHE A 93 9.79 4.14 0.79
N LYS A 94 10.23 3.07 1.47
CA LYS A 94 11.66 2.82 1.71
C LYS A 94 12.42 2.57 0.41
N SER A 95 11.79 1.86 -0.51
CA SER A 95 12.22 1.70 -1.90
C SER A 95 11.11 2.22 -2.80
N ASN A 96 11.49 2.89 -3.89
CA ASN A 96 10.51 3.34 -4.89
C ASN A 96 9.67 2.15 -5.36
N LEU A 97 8.38 2.40 -5.59
CA LEU A 97 7.49 1.35 -6.07
C LEU A 97 7.89 0.93 -7.49
N PRO A 98 7.55 -0.30 -7.92
CA PRO A 98 7.64 -0.65 -9.32
C PRO A 98 6.50 0.02 -10.10
N PRO A 99 6.70 0.53 -11.32
CA PRO A 99 5.63 1.17 -12.10
C PRO A 99 4.45 0.23 -12.39
N LYS A 100 4.69 -1.08 -12.36
CA LYS A 100 3.66 -2.12 -12.48
C LYS A 100 2.64 -2.12 -11.34
N SER A 101 2.95 -1.50 -10.19
CA SER A 101 2.00 -1.39 -9.07
C SER A 101 0.93 -0.31 -9.29
N MET A 102 1.10 0.54 -10.31
CA MET A 102 0.16 1.61 -10.63
C MET A 102 -1.02 1.03 -11.41
N VAL A 103 -2.24 1.23 -10.91
CA VAL A 103 -3.44 0.61 -11.49
C VAL A 103 -4.12 1.57 -12.46
N ARG A 104 -4.28 1.14 -13.72
CA ARG A 104 -5.33 1.63 -14.62
C ARG A 104 -6.65 1.07 -14.08
N LEU A 105 -7.58 1.93 -13.66
CA LEU A 105 -8.92 1.51 -13.21
C LEU A 105 -9.57 0.64 -14.30
N LYS A 106 -9.45 -0.68 -14.20
CA LYS A 106 -10.39 -1.61 -14.81
C LYS A 106 -11.32 -2.05 -13.69
N VAL A 107 -12.51 -1.47 -13.71
CA VAL A 107 -13.68 -2.03 -13.04
C VAL A 107 -13.85 -3.45 -13.60
N GLU A 108 -13.61 -4.40 -12.70
CA GLU A 108 -13.97 -5.82 -12.72
C GLU A 108 -13.37 -6.85 -13.71
N ARG A 109 -13.11 -8.01 -13.08
CA ARG A 109 -13.05 -9.39 -13.59
C ARG A 109 -11.82 -9.83 -14.40
N SER A 110 -11.15 -10.83 -13.83
CA SER A 110 -10.07 -11.67 -14.36
C SER A 110 -8.63 -11.13 -14.25
N GLY A 111 -7.81 -11.85 -13.47
CA GLY A 111 -6.42 -12.12 -13.85
C GLY A 111 -5.30 -11.33 -13.18
N PHE A 112 -5.55 -10.22 -12.50
CA PHE A 112 -4.51 -9.53 -11.70
C PHE A 112 -5.02 -9.32 -10.29
N SER A 113 -4.85 -10.34 -9.47
CA SER A 113 -5.16 -10.26 -8.06
C SER A 113 -4.12 -9.36 -7.37
N CYS A 114 -4.38 -8.06 -7.34
CA CYS A 114 -4.21 -7.32 -6.11
C CYS A 114 -5.18 -7.95 -5.10
N THR A 115 -4.92 -9.19 -4.65
CA THR A 115 -5.72 -9.80 -3.60
C THR A 115 -5.70 -8.82 -2.43
N PRO A 116 -6.83 -8.56 -1.75
CA PRO A 116 -6.75 -7.95 -0.44
C PRO A 116 -5.76 -8.80 0.34
N ALA A 117 -4.62 -8.22 0.71
CA ALA A 117 -3.56 -8.94 1.41
C ALA A 117 -4.20 -9.65 2.59
N THR A 118 -4.37 -10.96 2.46
CA THR A 118 -5.00 -11.74 3.53
C THR A 118 -4.09 -11.60 4.75
N PHE A 119 -4.67 -11.51 5.94
CA PHE A 119 -3.91 -11.28 7.18
C PHE A 119 -2.75 -12.30 7.34
N GLU A 120 -2.87 -13.48 6.75
CA GLU A 120 -1.83 -14.50 6.66
C GLU A 120 -0.60 -14.06 5.84
N GLU A 121 -0.82 -13.43 4.69
CA GLU A 121 0.22 -12.87 3.80
C GLU A 121 0.93 -11.68 4.46
N VAL A 122 0.18 -10.88 5.24
CA VAL A 122 0.76 -9.83 6.08
C VAL A 122 1.58 -10.44 7.21
N SER A 123 1.12 -11.48 7.92
CA SER A 123 1.87 -12.12 9.02
C SER A 123 3.12 -12.89 8.55
N GLN A 124 3.11 -13.42 7.33
CA GLN A 124 4.28 -14.09 6.73
C GLN A 124 5.36 -13.08 6.32
N CYS A 125 4.97 -11.86 5.90
CA CYS A 125 5.91 -10.76 5.67
C CYS A 125 6.31 -10.03 6.96
N CYS A 126 5.38 -9.97 7.91
CA CYS A 126 5.49 -9.31 9.20
C CYS A 126 5.50 -10.40 10.27
N SER A 127 6.65 -11.07 10.48
CA SER A 127 6.91 -11.70 11.77
C SER A 127 6.46 -10.71 12.84
N ALA A 128 5.60 -11.16 13.75
CA ALA A 128 4.59 -10.41 14.49
C ALA A 128 5.08 -9.25 15.39
N ASP A 129 6.33 -8.83 15.29
CA ASP A 129 6.94 -7.76 16.08
C ASP A 129 6.73 -6.36 15.47
N ALA A 130 6.32 -6.24 14.19
CA ALA A 130 6.25 -4.95 13.50
C ALA A 130 4.99 -4.10 13.76
N PHE A 131 3.97 -4.67 14.43
CA PHE A 131 2.76 -3.95 14.89
C PHE A 131 2.69 -3.83 16.42
N ARG A 132 3.70 -4.33 17.15
CA ARG A 132 3.66 -4.50 18.62
C ARG A 132 4.04 -3.26 19.43
N HIS A 133 4.29 -2.14 18.76
CA HIS A 133 4.43 -0.82 19.38
C HIS A 133 3.47 0.15 18.69
N LEU A 134 2.18 -0.09 18.90
CA LEU A 134 1.17 0.96 19.04
C LEU A 134 0.98 1.18 20.55
#